data_AF-A0A1T4R347-F1
#
_entry.id   AF-A0A1T4R347-F1
#
_cell.length_a   1.000
_cell.length_b   1.000
_cell.length_c   1.000
_cell.angle_alpha   90.00
_cell.angle_beta   90.00
_cell.angle_gamma   90.00
#
_symmetry.space_group_name_H-M   'P 1'
#
loop_
_entity.id
_entity.type
_entity.pdbx_description
1 polymer ?
#
loop_
_entity_poly.entity_id
_entity_poly.type
_entity_poly.pdbx_seq_one_letter_code
_entity_poly.pdbx_strand_id
1 'polypeptide(L)'
;MSGWDIQAPAVGTVMTTVGGYVGGEDGEGGLVAAIDALGTHVEEAGTAADSGPIGTALAEFLEEYGTTLQGMVAKTASAITGCTDATTAYLDGNLEMAAEAQNNAGVVTDLDL
;
A
#
# COMPACT_ATOMS: atom_id res chain seq x y z
N MET A 1 32.03 -3.36 11.86
CA MET A 1 31.11 -4.14 11.02
C MET A 1 29.75 -3.49 11.18
N SER A 2 29.07 -3.13 10.09
CA SER A 2 27.64 -2.82 10.20
C SER A 2 26.95 -4.04 10.80
N GLY A 3 26.00 -3.85 11.71
CA GLY A 3 25.22 -4.95 12.29
C GLY A 3 24.23 -5.58 11.28
N TRP A 4 24.43 -5.35 9.99
CA TRP A 4 23.53 -5.68 8.91
C TRP A 4 23.97 -6.96 8.21
N ASP A 5 23.09 -7.95 8.24
CA ASP A 5 23.23 -9.24 7.56
C ASP A 5 22.01 -9.44 6.65
N ILE A 6 22.05 -8.81 5.47
CA ILE A 6 20.90 -8.78 4.54
C ILE A 6 21.05 -9.87 3.48
N GLN A 7 20.04 -10.74 3.40
CA GLN A 7 19.87 -11.68 2.30
C GLN A 7 19.09 -11.02 1.15
N ALA A 8 19.79 -10.26 0.30
CA ALA A 8 19.16 -9.47 -0.76
C ALA A 8 18.18 -10.27 -1.67
N PRO A 9 18.48 -11.52 -2.09
CA PRO A 9 17.52 -12.31 -2.88
C PRO A 9 16.22 -12.64 -2.11
N ALA A 10 16.32 -12.86 -0.80
CA ALA A 10 15.16 -13.11 0.04
C ALA A 10 14.30 -11.85 0.19
N VAL A 11 14.95 -10.68 0.35
CA VAL A 11 14.23 -9.39 0.36
C VAL A 11 13.46 -9.19 -0.94
N GLY A 12 14.10 -9.39 -2.10
CA GLY A 12 13.43 -9.29 -3.40
C GLY A 12 12.20 -10.19 -3.50
N THR A 13 12.30 -11.44 -3.02
CA THR A 13 11.16 -12.38 -2.99
C THR A 13 10.00 -11.85 -2.15
N VAL A 14 10.28 -11.32 -0.95
CA VAL A 14 9.25 -10.74 -0.09
C VAL A 14 8.65 -9.49 -0.72
N MET A 15 9.44 -8.60 -1.29
CA MET A 15 8.95 -7.37 -1.93
C MET A 15 8.06 -7.66 -3.14
N THR A 16 8.43 -8.64 -3.98
CA THR A 16 7.56 -9.09 -5.09
C THR A 16 6.26 -9.67 -4.56
N THR A 17 6.31 -10.50 -3.53
CA THR A 17 5.10 -11.10 -2.94
C THR A 17 4.15 -10.04 -2.38
N VAL A 18 4.69 -9.07 -1.62
CA VAL A 18 3.89 -7.99 -1.03
C VAL A 18 3.37 -7.04 -2.11
N GLY A 19 4.17 -6.75 -3.14
CA GLY A 19 3.73 -6.00 -4.32
C GLY A 19 2.53 -6.66 -5.00
N GLY A 20 2.56 -7.99 -5.15
CA GLY A 20 1.44 -8.77 -5.68
C GLY A 20 0.16 -8.67 -4.83
N TYR A 21 0.27 -8.59 -3.50
CA TYR A 21 -0.92 -8.37 -2.65
C TYR A 21 -1.53 -6.98 -2.81
N VAL A 22 -0.73 -5.97 -3.13
CA VAL A 22 -1.22 -4.58 -3.25
C VAL A 22 -1.75 -4.29 -4.65
N GLY A 23 -0.98 -4.61 -5.69
CA GLY A 23 -1.30 -4.27 -7.08
C GLY A 23 -1.66 -5.45 -7.97
N GLY A 24 -1.64 -6.69 -7.48
CA GLY A 24 -1.76 -7.88 -8.33
C GLY A 24 -0.48 -8.19 -9.09
N GLU A 25 -0.44 -9.34 -9.77
CA GLU A 25 0.73 -9.79 -10.54
C GLU A 25 0.97 -8.95 -11.81
N ASP A 26 -0.08 -8.32 -12.33
CA ASP A 26 -0.11 -7.50 -13.54
C ASP A 26 -0.24 -5.98 -13.26
N GLY A 27 -0.39 -5.58 -12.00
CA GLY A 27 -0.64 -4.19 -11.62
C GLY A 27 -2.13 -3.79 -11.66
N GLU A 28 -3.03 -4.71 -12.01
CA GLU A 28 -4.48 -4.47 -12.14
C GLU A 28 -5.30 -5.19 -11.04
N GLY A 29 -4.65 -5.78 -10.05
CA GLY A 29 -5.27 -6.61 -9.02
C GLY A 29 -5.01 -6.15 -7.58
N GLY A 30 -5.03 -7.12 -6.66
CA GLY A 30 -4.68 -6.92 -5.26
C GLY A 30 -5.63 -5.99 -4.49
N LEU A 31 -5.09 -5.36 -3.45
CA LEU A 31 -5.82 -4.42 -2.61
C LEU A 31 -6.38 -3.24 -3.40
N VAL A 32 -5.66 -2.74 -4.41
CA VAL A 32 -6.13 -1.61 -5.25
C VAL A 32 -7.43 -1.98 -5.97
N ALA A 33 -7.47 -3.13 -6.66
CA ALA A 33 -8.68 -3.60 -7.33
C ALA A 33 -9.82 -3.91 -6.35
N ALA A 34 -9.51 -4.42 -5.16
CA ALA A 34 -10.52 -4.69 -4.14
C ALA A 34 -11.18 -3.40 -3.61
N ILE A 35 -10.41 -2.30 -3.47
CA ILE A 35 -10.94 -1.00 -3.05
C ILE A 35 -11.84 -0.40 -4.14
N ASP A 36 -11.45 -0.52 -5.40
CA ASP A 36 -12.26 -0.04 -6.53
C ASP A 36 -13.59 -0.81 -6.65
N ALA A 37 -13.53 -2.14 -6.53
CA ALA A 37 -14.71 -3.00 -6.50
C ALA A 37 -15.64 -2.69 -5.31
N LEU A 38 -15.07 -2.38 -4.13
CA LEU A 38 -15.86 -1.96 -2.97
C LEU A 38 -16.65 -0.69 -3.28
N GLY A 39 -16.02 0.33 -3.88
CA GLY A 39 -16.71 1.57 -4.28
C GLY A 39 -17.89 1.30 -5.22
N THR A 40 -17.63 0.50 -6.26
CA THR A 40 -18.66 0.10 -7.23
C THR A 40 -19.83 -0.63 -6.56
N HIS A 41 -19.54 -1.64 -5.74
CA HIS A 41 -20.60 -2.44 -5.10
C HIS A 41 -21.41 -1.66 -4.07
N VAL A 42 -20.79 -0.69 -3.39
CA VAL A 42 -21.51 0.17 -2.45
C VAL A 42 -22.44 1.14 -3.19
N GLU A 43 -22.02 1.69 -4.33
CA GLU A 43 -22.89 2.50 -5.19
C GLU A 43 -24.07 1.68 -5.75
N GLU A 44 -23.80 0.47 -6.23
CA GLU A 44 -24.83 -0.47 -6.70
C GLU A 44 -25.83 -0.81 -5.58
N ALA A 45 -25.35 -1.08 -4.37
CA ALA A 45 -26.18 -1.36 -3.21
C ALA A 45 -27.05 -0.16 -2.82
N GLY A 46 -26.50 1.06 -2.87
CA GLY A 46 -27.25 2.28 -2.62
C GLY A 46 -28.38 2.49 -3.63
N THR A 47 -28.09 2.26 -4.90
CA THR A 47 -29.09 2.33 -5.98
C THR A 47 -30.17 1.26 -5.82
N ALA A 48 -29.78 0.02 -5.55
CA ALA A 48 -30.70 -1.10 -5.39
C ALA A 48 -31.59 -0.98 -4.15
N ALA A 49 -31.11 -0.31 -3.10
CA ALA A 49 -31.88 -0.09 -1.88
C ALA A 49 -33.07 0.87 -2.07
N ASP A 50 -33.07 1.69 -3.13
CA ASP A 50 -34.11 2.68 -3.48
C ASP A 50 -34.59 3.51 -2.26
N SER A 51 -33.62 3.89 -1.41
CA SER A 51 -33.89 4.54 -0.13
C SER A 51 -32.82 5.58 0.14
N GLY A 52 -33.22 6.86 0.13
CA GLY A 52 -32.34 8.00 0.36
C GLY A 52 -31.48 7.85 1.63
N PRO A 53 -32.06 7.52 2.80
CA PRO A 53 -31.27 7.31 4.01
C PRO A 53 -30.24 6.17 3.93
N ILE A 54 -30.56 5.07 3.24
CA ILE A 54 -29.62 3.95 3.07
C ILE A 54 -28.48 4.37 2.13
N GLY A 55 -28.80 5.06 1.04
CA GLY A 55 -27.80 5.60 0.12
C GLY A 55 -26.85 6.58 0.81
N THR A 56 -27.37 7.48 1.65
CA THR A 56 -26.53 8.39 2.44
C THR A 56 -25.60 7.65 3.40
N ALA A 57 -26.11 6.67 4.15
CA ALA A 57 -25.28 5.90 5.09
C ALA A 57 -24.15 5.12 4.40
N LEU A 58 -24.42 4.60 3.19
CA LEU A 58 -23.42 3.91 2.37
C LEU A 58 -22.36 4.86 1.82
N ALA A 59 -22.75 6.08 1.42
CA ALA A 59 -21.81 7.11 0.98
C ALA A 59 -20.90 7.55 2.14
N GLU A 60 -21.46 7.82 3.32
CA GLU A 60 -20.69 8.17 4.53
C GLU A 60 -19.72 7.05 4.95
N PHE A 61 -20.12 5.78 4.77
CA PHE A 61 -19.23 4.64 5.01
C PHE A 61 -18.00 4.68 4.08
N LEU A 62 -18.20 4.93 2.79
CA LEU A 62 -17.07 5.05 1.86
C LEU A 62 -16.19 6.25 2.17
N GLU A 63 -16.77 7.38 2.58
CA GLU A 63 -16.03 8.57 2.96
C GLU A 63 -15.12 8.31 4.17
N GLU A 64 -15.65 7.72 5.24
CA GLU A 64 -14.90 7.42 6.46
C GLU A 64 -13.76 6.42 6.22
N TYR A 65 -14.03 5.34 5.48
CA TYR A 65 -13.04 4.27 5.30
C TYR A 65 -12.14 4.47 4.08
N GLY A 66 -12.53 5.31 3.12
CA GLY A 66 -11.78 5.55 1.88
C GLY A 66 -10.36 6.00 2.13
N THR A 67 -10.16 7.01 2.98
CA THR A 67 -8.82 7.51 3.35
C THR A 67 -7.99 6.43 4.04
N THR A 68 -8.61 5.64 4.92
CA THR A 68 -7.92 4.54 5.61
C THR A 68 -7.44 3.48 4.61
N LEU A 69 -8.31 3.07 3.69
CA LEU A 69 -7.99 2.08 2.67
C LEU A 69 -6.88 2.55 1.73
N GLN A 70 -6.95 3.80 1.27
CA GLN A 70 -5.90 4.41 0.44
C GLN A 70 -4.58 4.54 1.21
N GLY A 71 -4.64 4.85 2.51
CA GLY A 71 -3.47 4.84 3.39
C GLY A 71 -2.81 3.48 3.55
N MET A 72 -3.59 2.38 3.54
CA MET A 72 -3.01 1.03 3.55
C MET A 72 -2.21 0.75 2.28
N VAL A 73 -2.71 1.15 1.11
CA VAL A 73 -2.01 1.02 -0.17
C VAL A 73 -0.72 1.84 -0.15
N ALA A 74 -0.80 3.13 0.20
CA ALA A 74 0.34 4.03 0.21
C ALA A 74 1.42 3.60 1.21
N LYS A 75 1.02 3.16 2.40
CA LYS A 75 1.96 2.66 3.42
C LYS A 75 2.68 1.41 2.94
N THR A 76 1.98 0.51 2.26
CA THR A 76 2.60 -0.70 1.74
C THR A 76 3.54 -0.39 0.58
N ALA A 77 3.15 0.51 -0.33
CA ALA A 77 4.03 0.98 -1.41
C ALA A 77 5.31 1.64 -0.85
N SER A 78 5.17 2.54 0.13
CA SER A 78 6.30 3.18 0.81
C SER A 78 7.22 2.15 1.49
N ALA A 79 6.65 1.13 2.14
CA ALA A 79 7.43 0.06 2.75
C ALA A 79 8.20 -0.77 1.72
N ILE A 80 7.58 -1.12 0.59
CA ILE A 80 8.23 -1.86 -0.51
C ILE A 80 9.42 -1.06 -1.05
N THR A 81 9.21 0.21 -1.37
CA THR A 81 10.24 1.10 -1.90
C THR A 81 11.38 1.25 -0.91
N GLY A 82 11.10 1.62 0.35
CA GLY A 82 12.15 1.79 1.37
C GLY A 82 12.98 0.54 1.62
N CYS A 83 12.35 -0.66 1.65
CA CYS A 83 13.08 -1.92 1.78
C CYS A 83 13.97 -2.22 0.57
N THR A 84 13.48 -1.93 -0.63
CA THR A 84 14.21 -2.14 -1.89
C THR A 84 15.40 -1.20 -1.98
N ASP A 85 15.20 0.08 -1.66
CA ASP A 85 16.23 1.12 -1.68
C ASP A 85 17.29 0.85 -0.60
N ALA A 86 16.88 0.47 0.61
CA ALA A 86 17.80 0.11 1.69
C ALA A 86 18.67 -1.09 1.31
N THR A 87 18.08 -2.11 0.67
CA THR A 87 18.82 -3.29 0.20
C THR A 87 19.79 -2.93 -0.91
N THR A 88 19.38 -2.07 -1.85
CA THR A 88 20.23 -1.59 -2.95
C THR A 88 21.42 -0.81 -2.40
N ALA A 89 21.19 0.17 -1.52
CA ALA A 89 22.24 0.97 -0.90
C ALA A 89 23.20 0.11 -0.04
N TYR A 90 22.69 -0.93 0.63
CA TYR A 90 23.53 -1.90 1.35
C TYR A 90 24.47 -2.66 0.40
N LEU A 91 23.96 -3.14 -0.74
CA LEU A 91 24.77 -3.84 -1.75
C LEU A 91 25.84 -2.93 -2.37
N ASP A 92 25.54 -1.64 -2.50
CA ASP A 92 26.49 -0.62 -2.98
C ASP A 92 27.51 -0.18 -1.91
N GLY A 93 27.39 -0.70 -0.67
CA GLY A 93 28.24 -0.35 0.45
C GLY A 93 27.94 1.00 1.09
N ASN A 94 26.84 1.66 0.70
CA ASN A 94 26.40 2.94 1.26
C ASN A 94 25.45 2.72 2.44
N LEU A 95 26.05 2.44 3.60
CA LEU A 95 25.31 2.11 4.82
C LEU A 95 24.49 3.28 5.38
N GLU A 96 24.87 4.52 5.08
CA GLU A 96 24.14 5.71 5.53
C GLU A 96 22.83 5.86 4.77
N MET A 97 22.87 5.82 3.43
CA MET A 97 21.65 5.80 2.62
C MET A 97 20.79 4.59 2.91
N ALA A 98 21.42 3.44 3.17
CA ALA A 98 20.68 2.24 3.50
C ALA A 98 19.86 2.43 4.78
N ALA A 99 20.48 2.98 5.84
CA ALA A 99 19.79 3.27 7.09
C ALA A 99 18.71 4.36 6.95
N GLU A 100 18.95 5.37 6.12
CA GLU A 100 17.95 6.40 5.81
C GLU A 100 16.72 5.80 5.10
N ALA A 101 16.93 5.01 4.04
CA ALA A 101 15.84 4.34 3.33
C ALA A 101 15.05 3.38 4.23
N GLN A 102 15.74 2.65 5.12
CA GLN A 102 15.09 1.79 6.12
C GLN A 102 14.23 2.61 7.09
N ASN A 103 14.72 3.74 7.58
CA ASN A 103 13.96 4.60 8.51
C ASN A 103 12.73 5.23 7.86
N ASN A 104 12.78 5.46 6.55
CA ASN A 104 11.68 6.03 5.78
C ASN A 104 10.68 4.97 5.26
N ALA A 105 10.98 3.68 5.40
CA ALA A 105 10.10 2.61 4.92
C ALA A 105 8.74 2.63 5.65
N GLY A 106 7.66 2.78 4.89
CA GLY A 106 6.30 2.83 5.43
C GLY A 106 5.93 4.17 6.06
N VAL A 107 6.80 5.18 5.94
CA VAL A 107 6.45 6.57 6.24
C VAL A 107 5.62 7.09 5.07
N VAL A 108 4.43 7.58 5.38
CA VAL A 108 3.54 8.27 4.45
C VAL A 108 3.30 9.65 5.06
N THR A 109 3.91 10.67 4.48
CA THR A 109 3.59 12.06 4.81
C THR A 109 2.36 12.45 4.03
N ASP A 110 1.33 12.93 4.72
CA ASP A 110 0.06 13.46 4.21
C ASP A 110 -0.28 13.01 2.79
N LEU A 111 -1.19 12.04 2.69
CA LEU A 111 -1.86 11.79 1.43
C LEU A 111 -2.60 13.09 1.08
N ASP A 112 -2.04 13.87 0.15
CA ASP A 112 -2.70 15.02 -0.47
C ASP A 112 -3.90 14.50 -1.30
N LEU A 113 -4.94 14.04 -0.59
CA LEU A 113 -6.20 13.53 -1.13
C LEU A 113 -7.30 14.55 -0.90
#